data_AF-A0A8T7J8Q5-F1
#
_entry.id   AF-A0A8T7J8Q5-F1
#
_cell.length_a   1.000
_cell.length_b   1.000
_cell.length_c   1.000
_cell.angle_alpha   90.00
_cell.angle_beta   90.00
_cell.angle_gamma   90.00
#
_symmetry.space_group_name_H-M   'P 1'
#
loop_
_entity.id
_entity.type
_entity.pdbx_description
1 polymer ?
#
loop_
_entity_poly.entity_id
_entity_poly.type
_entity_poly.pdbx_seq_one_letter_code
_entity_poly.pdbx_strand_id
1 'polypeptide(L)'
;MEFNVRFDRSYMTPRTVKTVFALDEVNEFISQGHMVLFEKVKPNKKLYSKGFIFQSAKDSRCIFAPSRHFPVQHSGWETLSEDEWNEVMPITEYARERSLNYTWAAYVLPLAPEVGETFYVEDLIEDILVSEFWESKIYAVDGIATWNGSALKFRRELYDSGECMIVG
;
A
#
# COMPACT_ATOMS: atom_id res chain seq x y z
N MET A 1 -11.03 0.43 7.21
CA MET A 1 -10.00 -0.33 7.94
C MET A 1 -9.01 -0.75 6.89
N GLU A 2 -7.78 -0.27 6.98
CA GLU A 2 -6.74 -0.47 5.97
C GLU A 2 -6.00 -1.77 6.31
N PHE A 3 -6.04 -2.75 5.41
CA PHE A 3 -5.25 -3.97 5.57
C PHE A 3 -3.99 -3.90 4.70
N ASN A 4 -2.82 -3.93 5.32
CA ASN A 4 -1.55 -3.94 4.62
C ASN A 4 -0.58 -4.99 5.18
N VAL A 5 0.44 -5.31 4.38
CA VAL A 5 1.54 -6.17 4.79
C VAL A 5 2.78 -5.32 5.07
N ARG A 6 3.39 -5.60 6.21
CA ARG A 6 4.68 -5.04 6.61
C ARG A 6 5.66 -6.15 7.00
N PHE A 7 6.93 -5.95 6.71
CA PHE A 7 7.99 -6.87 7.04
C PHE A 7 8.32 -6.80 8.54
N ASP A 8 8.49 -7.96 9.19
CA ASP A 8 8.93 -7.99 10.59
C ASP A 8 10.42 -7.63 10.69
N ARG A 9 10.71 -6.52 11.36
CA ARG A 9 12.07 -5.99 11.55
C ARG A 9 12.78 -6.54 12.79
N SER A 10 12.14 -7.43 13.56
CA SER A 10 12.70 -7.94 14.82
C SER A 10 13.97 -8.79 14.63
N TYR A 11 14.17 -9.39 13.45
CA TYR A 11 15.27 -10.31 13.16
C TYR A 11 16.34 -9.78 12.18
N MET A 12 16.13 -8.61 11.56
CA MET A 12 17.08 -8.01 10.62
C MET A 12 17.09 -6.48 10.69
N THR A 13 18.28 -5.88 10.62
CA THR A 13 18.50 -4.42 10.61
C THR A 13 19.23 -3.94 9.34
N PRO A 14 18.75 -4.26 8.11
CA PRO A 14 19.33 -3.72 6.89
C PRO A 14 19.23 -2.19 6.88
N ARG A 15 20.15 -1.54 6.16
CA ARG A 15 20.08 -0.09 5.95
C ARG A 15 18.76 0.26 5.22
N THR A 16 18.22 1.42 5.55
CA THR A 16 16.91 1.84 5.04
C THR A 16 17.05 2.68 3.78
N VAL A 17 16.31 2.30 2.75
CA VAL A 17 16.04 3.10 1.56
C VAL A 17 14.81 3.95 1.84
N LYS A 18 14.93 5.25 1.59
CA LYS A 18 13.82 6.20 1.74
C LYS A 18 13.07 6.37 0.43
N THR A 19 11.80 6.70 0.53
CA THR A 19 10.97 7.06 -0.63
C THR A 19 10.60 8.54 -0.55
N VAL A 20 10.91 9.26 -1.61
CA VAL A 20 10.72 10.72 -1.68
C VAL A 20 9.81 11.09 -2.85
N PHE A 21 8.99 12.12 -2.64
CA PHE A 21 7.97 12.59 -3.60
C PHE A 21 8.18 14.05 -4.04
N ALA A 22 9.18 14.74 -3.48
CA ALA A 22 9.50 16.14 -3.75
C ALA A 22 10.88 16.27 -4.41
N LEU A 23 10.98 17.07 -5.47
CA LEU A 23 12.25 17.28 -6.20
C LEU A 23 13.30 17.99 -5.36
N ASP A 24 12.90 18.94 -4.50
CA ASP A 24 13.85 19.66 -3.64
C ASP A 24 14.54 18.70 -2.66
N GLU A 25 13.77 17.79 -2.05
CA GLU A 25 14.30 16.76 -1.17
C GLU A 25 15.23 15.78 -1.93
N VAL A 26 14.86 15.39 -3.16
CA VAL A 26 15.75 14.59 -4.02
C VAL A 26 17.08 15.30 -4.27
N ASN A 27 17.05 16.59 -4.58
CA ASN A 27 18.26 17.39 -4.85
C ASN A 27 19.14 17.49 -3.60
N GLU A 28 18.56 17.62 -2.41
CA GLU A 28 19.31 17.58 -1.15
C GLU A 28 20.07 16.26 -0.99
N PHE A 29 19.42 15.11 -1.21
CA PHE A 29 20.07 13.81 -1.14
C PHE A 29 21.18 13.64 -2.19
N ILE A 30 20.96 14.08 -3.43
CA ILE A 30 21.98 14.06 -4.48
C ILE A 30 23.19 14.91 -4.07
N SER A 31 22.96 16.10 -3.51
CA SER A 31 24.04 16.98 -3.04
C SER A 31 24.88 16.36 -1.92
N GLN A 32 24.28 15.46 -1.13
CA GLN A 32 24.92 14.69 -0.06
C GLN A 32 25.62 13.42 -0.58
N GLY A 33 25.57 13.15 -1.88
CA GLY A 33 26.23 12.00 -2.52
C GLY A 33 25.39 10.72 -2.55
N HIS A 34 24.10 10.80 -2.23
CA HIS A 34 23.22 9.64 -2.34
C HIS A 34 22.92 9.27 -3.79
N MET A 35 22.72 7.97 -4.02
CA MET A 35 22.16 7.48 -5.27
C MET A 35 20.65 7.52 -5.19
N VAL A 36 20.00 8.01 -6.25
CA VAL A 36 18.55 8.15 -6.34
C VAL A 36 18.03 7.40 -7.56
N LEU A 37 16.99 6.58 -7.36
CA LEU A 37 16.31 5.83 -8.42
C LEU A 37 14.91 6.39 -8.62
N PHE A 38 14.68 7.05 -9.75
CA PHE A 38 13.36 7.57 -10.09
C PHE A 38 12.46 6.47 -10.65
N GLU A 39 11.24 6.40 -10.13
CA GLU A 39 10.24 5.45 -10.58
C GLU A 39 8.92 6.16 -10.88
N LYS A 40 8.20 5.64 -11.87
CA LYS A 40 6.83 6.10 -12.16
C LYS A 40 5.86 5.40 -11.21
N VAL A 41 5.00 6.16 -10.55
CA VAL A 41 3.89 5.59 -9.79
C VAL A 41 2.86 5.08 -10.80
N LYS A 42 2.54 3.79 -10.73
CA LYS A 42 1.59 3.13 -11.62
C LYS A 42 0.51 2.44 -10.79
N PRO A 43 -0.70 3.01 -10.71
CA PRO A 43 -1.81 2.40 -10.00
C PRO A 43 -2.06 0.97 -10.45
N ASN A 44 -2.07 0.04 -9.51
CA ASN A 44 -2.45 -1.34 -9.79
C ASN A 44 -3.98 -1.46 -9.83
N LYS A 45 -4.53 -1.79 -11.01
CA LYS A 45 -5.97 -1.94 -11.22
C LYS A 45 -6.63 -2.96 -10.29
N LYS A 46 -5.88 -3.92 -9.75
CA LYS A 46 -6.40 -4.93 -8.82
C LYS A 46 -6.64 -4.40 -7.41
N LEU A 47 -6.06 -3.25 -7.05
CA LEU A 47 -6.30 -2.57 -5.77
C LEU A 47 -7.55 -1.67 -5.78
N TYR A 48 -8.30 -1.64 -6.88
CA TYR A 48 -9.60 -0.98 -6.90
C TYR A 48 -10.70 -1.93 -6.45
N SER A 49 -11.53 -1.46 -5.53
CA SER A 49 -12.78 -2.11 -5.13
C SER A 49 -13.96 -1.32 -5.67
N LYS A 50 -15.00 -2.04 -6.12
CA LYS A 50 -16.27 -1.43 -6.54
C LYS A 50 -17.30 -1.61 -5.45
N GLY A 51 -18.18 -0.63 -5.31
CA GLY A 51 -19.29 -0.71 -4.37
C GLY A 51 -20.10 0.57 -4.39
N PHE A 52 -20.72 0.87 -3.27
CA PHE A 52 -21.68 1.96 -3.14
C PHE A 52 -21.44 2.72 -1.84
N ILE A 53 -21.76 4.01 -1.87
CA ILE A 53 -21.93 4.79 -0.64
C ILE A 53 -23.39 4.65 -0.21
N PHE A 54 -23.59 4.16 1.00
CA PHE A 54 -24.89 4.14 1.66
C PHE A 54 -24.91 5.20 2.77
N GLN A 55 -26.03 5.89 2.94
CA GLN A 55 -26.26 6.85 4.00
C GLN A 55 -27.39 6.38 4.92
N SER A 56 -27.13 6.34 6.22
CA SER A 56 -28.15 6.01 7.21
C SER A 56 -29.20 7.11 7.29
N ALA A 57 -30.48 6.74 7.17
CA ALA A 57 -31.60 7.65 7.35
C ALA A 57 -31.72 8.17 8.81
N LYS A 58 -31.11 7.48 9.77
CA LYS A 58 -31.22 7.79 11.21
C LYS A 58 -30.26 8.87 11.67
N ASP A 59 -28.98 8.77 11.29
CA ASP A 59 -27.92 9.65 11.79
C ASP A 59 -27.09 10.31 10.68
N SER A 60 -27.49 10.13 9.41
CA SER A 60 -26.81 10.67 8.22
C SER A 60 -25.37 10.19 8.03
N ARG A 61 -24.90 9.18 8.78
CA ARG A 61 -23.57 8.59 8.57
C ARG A 61 -23.52 7.84 7.25
N CYS A 62 -22.39 7.96 6.57
CA CYS A 62 -22.12 7.25 5.33
C CYS A 62 -21.17 6.08 5.55
N ILE A 63 -21.42 4.99 4.84
CA ILE A 63 -20.52 3.84 4.77
C ILE A 63 -20.30 3.44 3.32
N PHE A 64 -19.13 2.87 3.04
CA PHE A 64 -18.89 2.11 1.82
C PHE A 64 -19.27 0.65 2.05
N ALA A 65 -19.98 0.05 1.10
CA ALA A 65 -20.19 -1.40 1.06
C ALA A 65 -20.21 -1.92 -0.38
N PRO A 66 -19.75 -3.16 -0.62
CA PRO A 66 -19.72 -3.73 -1.97
C PRO A 66 -21.12 -4.02 -2.52
N SER A 67 -22.10 -4.25 -1.62
CA SER A 67 -23.51 -4.40 -1.93
C SER A 67 -24.35 -4.16 -0.67
N ARG A 68 -25.69 -4.32 -0.75
CA ARG A 68 -26.58 -4.29 0.42
C ARG A 68 -26.44 -5.51 1.32
N HIS A 69 -25.84 -6.61 0.87
CA HIS A 69 -25.64 -7.82 1.67
C HIS A 69 -24.20 -8.32 1.51
N PHE A 70 -23.40 -8.21 2.55
CA PHE A 70 -21.95 -8.42 2.46
C PHE A 70 -21.37 -9.03 3.74
N PRO A 71 -20.24 -9.74 3.64
CA PRO A 71 -19.60 -10.32 4.81
C PRO A 71 -18.91 -9.24 5.66
N VAL A 72 -18.97 -9.40 6.98
CA VAL A 72 -18.32 -8.51 7.96
C VAL A 72 -17.52 -9.28 9.00
N GLN A 73 -16.45 -8.63 9.45
CA GLN A 73 -15.56 -9.21 10.46
C GLN A 73 -16.31 -9.46 11.77
N HIS A 74 -16.22 -10.69 12.27
CA HIS A 74 -16.81 -11.15 13.54
C HIS A 74 -18.34 -11.23 13.61
N SER A 75 -19.09 -10.73 12.62
CA SER A 75 -20.57 -10.76 12.65
C SER A 75 -21.20 -11.58 11.51
N GLY A 76 -20.37 -12.17 10.64
CA GLY A 76 -20.84 -13.02 9.55
C GLY A 76 -21.28 -12.18 8.36
N TRP A 77 -22.58 -11.93 8.24
CA TRP A 77 -23.17 -11.16 7.15
C TRP A 77 -23.92 -9.93 7.69
N GLU A 78 -23.74 -8.79 7.04
CA GLU A 78 -24.49 -7.57 7.29
C GLU A 78 -25.46 -7.29 6.13
N THR A 79 -26.64 -6.77 6.44
CA THR A 79 -27.65 -6.37 5.45
C THR A 79 -28.09 -4.94 5.69
N LEU A 80 -27.92 -4.08 4.68
CA LEU A 80 -28.37 -2.69 4.68
C LEU A 80 -29.79 -2.62 4.12
N SER A 81 -30.77 -2.57 5.02
CA SER A 81 -32.20 -2.48 4.66
C SER A 81 -32.50 -1.19 3.88
N GLU A 82 -33.47 -1.23 2.96
CA GLU A 82 -33.89 -0.04 2.21
C GLU A 82 -34.59 1.01 3.08
N ASP A 83 -35.21 0.58 4.19
CA ASP A 83 -35.88 1.47 5.13
C ASP A 83 -34.90 2.29 5.99
N GLU A 84 -33.69 1.76 6.25
CA GLU A 84 -32.70 2.40 7.11
C GLU A 84 -31.54 3.02 6.34
N TRP A 85 -31.29 2.55 5.11
CA TRP A 85 -30.13 2.93 4.29
C TRP A 85 -30.52 3.34 2.87
N ASN A 86 -30.20 4.59 2.56
CA ASN A 86 -30.31 5.15 1.22
C ASN A 86 -29.02 4.90 0.45
N GLU A 87 -29.13 4.36 -0.76
CA GLU A 87 -28.00 4.31 -1.70
C GLU A 87 -27.79 5.71 -2.28
N VAL A 88 -26.58 6.26 -2.12
CA VAL A 88 -26.24 7.61 -2.57
C VAL A 88 -25.66 7.55 -3.99
N MET A 89 -24.63 6.72 -4.20
CA MET A 89 -23.98 6.56 -5.50
C MET A 89 -23.08 5.31 -5.56
N PRO A 90 -22.89 4.72 -6.74
CA PRO A 90 -21.82 3.76 -6.99
C PRO A 90 -20.46 4.45 -7.00
N ILE A 91 -19.45 3.78 -6.44
CA ILE A 91 -18.06 4.27 -6.40
C ILE A 91 -17.05 3.19 -6.76
N THR A 92 -15.85 3.64 -7.09
CA THR A 92 -14.66 2.80 -7.11
C THR A 92 -13.66 3.41 -6.14
N GLU A 93 -13.26 2.65 -5.13
CA GLU A 93 -12.30 3.06 -4.10
C GLU A 93 -10.96 2.39 -4.36
N TYR A 94 -9.87 3.13 -4.11
CA TYR A 94 -8.53 2.58 -4.16
C TYR A 94 -8.11 2.15 -2.76
N ALA A 95 -7.68 0.90 -2.61
CA ALA A 95 -7.38 0.34 -1.30
C ALA A 95 -6.21 1.01 -0.57
N ARG A 96 -5.26 1.57 -1.32
CA ARG A 96 -4.07 2.20 -0.74
C ARG A 96 -4.32 3.66 -0.39
N GLU A 97 -4.12 4.01 0.87
CA GLU A 97 -4.15 5.39 1.35
C GLU A 97 -2.85 6.13 0.96
N ARG A 98 -2.70 6.42 -0.34
CA ARG A 98 -1.64 7.28 -0.87
C ARG A 98 -2.25 8.35 -1.77
N SER A 99 -1.69 9.55 -1.75
CA SER A 99 -2.06 10.59 -2.71
C SER A 99 -1.84 10.09 -4.15
N LEU A 100 -2.95 9.85 -4.85
CA LEU A 100 -2.95 9.45 -6.27
C LEU A 100 -2.44 10.55 -7.20
N ASN A 101 -2.17 11.75 -6.68
CA ASN A 101 -1.65 12.88 -7.46
C ASN A 101 -0.15 12.74 -7.77
N TYR A 102 0.57 11.88 -7.06
CA TYR A 102 1.97 11.61 -7.38
C TYR A 102 2.07 10.67 -8.58
N THR A 103 2.64 11.16 -9.67
CA THR A 103 2.89 10.37 -10.90
C THR A 103 4.30 9.76 -10.92
N TRP A 104 5.14 10.15 -9.98
CA TRP A 104 6.51 9.71 -9.80
C TRP A 104 6.88 9.75 -8.31
N ALA A 105 7.91 8.99 -7.97
CA ALA A 105 8.60 9.04 -6.70
C ALA A 105 10.05 8.58 -6.94
N ALA A 106 10.90 8.67 -5.92
CA ALA A 106 12.24 8.14 -6.02
C ALA A 106 12.67 7.37 -4.77
N TYR A 107 13.45 6.32 -4.98
CA TYR A 107 14.16 5.63 -3.91
C TYR A 107 15.51 6.28 -3.68
N VAL A 108 15.81 6.64 -2.44
CA VAL A 108 17.10 7.17 -2.01
C VAL A 108 17.87 6.05 -1.33
N LEU A 109 18.96 5.60 -1.96
CA LEU A 109 19.82 4.57 -1.39
C LEU A 109 20.75 5.16 -0.33
N PRO A 110 21.08 4.39 0.71
CA PRO A 110 22.19 4.70 1.62
C PRO A 110 23.51 4.96 0.87
N LEU A 111 24.40 5.77 1.45
CA LEU A 111 25.70 6.09 0.84
C LEU A 111 26.54 4.82 0.59
N ALA A 112 27.20 4.76 -0.55
CA ALA A 112 28.02 3.63 -0.98
C ALA A 112 27.30 2.27 -0.86
N PRO A 113 26.23 2.02 -1.64
CA PRO A 113 25.57 0.72 -1.66
C PRO A 113 26.44 -0.33 -2.36
N GLU A 114 26.56 -1.52 -1.78
CA GLU A 114 27.32 -2.62 -2.38
C GLU A 114 26.43 -3.53 -3.22
N VAL A 115 26.93 -4.02 -4.35
CA VAL A 115 26.18 -5.00 -5.16
C VAL A 115 25.96 -6.28 -4.34
N GLY A 116 24.71 -6.73 -4.25
CA GLY A 116 24.30 -7.84 -3.39
C GLY A 116 23.86 -7.41 -1.99
N GLU A 117 24.03 -6.13 -1.62
CA GLU A 117 23.53 -5.61 -0.35
C GLU A 117 22.01 -5.65 -0.29
N THR A 118 21.49 -6.02 0.88
CA THR A 118 20.06 -6.08 1.17
C THR A 118 19.63 -4.84 1.93
N PHE A 119 18.57 -4.20 1.45
CA PHE A 119 17.98 -3.00 2.00
C PHE A 119 16.54 -3.24 2.44
N TYR A 120 16.11 -2.49 3.46
CA TYR A 120 14.71 -2.33 3.78
C TYR A 120 14.19 -1.05 3.13
N VAL A 121 13.08 -1.17 2.41
CA VAL A 121 12.39 -0.06 1.74
C VAL A 121 11.12 0.23 2.53
N GLU A 122 11.07 1.39 3.18
CA GLU A 122 10.01 1.71 4.15
C GLU A 122 8.64 2.01 3.53
N ASP A 123 8.63 2.52 2.29
CA ASP A 123 7.42 2.86 1.57
C ASP A 123 7.56 2.54 0.08
N LEU A 124 6.96 1.45 -0.38
CA LEU A 124 7.08 0.98 -1.75
C LEU A 124 6.42 1.94 -2.73
N ILE A 125 7.13 2.36 -3.77
CA ILE A 125 6.56 3.10 -4.90
C ILE A 125 5.58 2.20 -5.65
N GLU A 126 5.90 0.92 -5.79
CA GLU A 126 5.06 -0.07 -6.47
C GLU A 126 3.78 -0.38 -5.69
N ASP A 127 2.69 -0.52 -6.42
CA ASP A 127 1.41 -0.98 -5.89
C ASP A 127 1.29 -2.50 -6.03
N ILE A 128 1.64 -3.21 -4.96
CA ILE A 128 1.67 -4.68 -4.92
C ILE A 128 0.45 -5.19 -4.14
N LEU A 129 -0.48 -5.83 -4.83
CA LEU A 129 -1.51 -6.65 -4.19
C LEU A 129 -0.86 -7.94 -3.69
N VAL A 130 -0.96 -8.20 -2.39
CA VAL A 130 -0.46 -9.43 -1.76
C VAL A 130 -1.56 -10.47 -1.71
N SER A 131 -2.72 -10.13 -1.17
CA SER A 131 -3.84 -11.06 -1.02
C SER A 131 -5.18 -10.32 -1.00
N GLU A 132 -6.26 -11.08 -1.12
CA GLU A 132 -7.62 -10.60 -0.95
C GLU A 132 -8.30 -11.47 0.10
N PHE A 133 -8.89 -10.85 1.11
CA PHE A 133 -9.65 -11.57 2.13
C PHE A 133 -11.00 -10.89 2.34
N TRP A 134 -12.06 -11.66 2.11
CA TRP A 134 -13.41 -11.16 1.86
C TRP A 134 -13.38 -10.07 0.79
N GLU A 135 -13.61 -8.81 1.18
CA GLU A 135 -13.73 -7.66 0.29
C GLU A 135 -12.56 -6.68 0.47
N SER A 136 -11.63 -7.01 1.37
CA SER A 136 -10.44 -6.20 1.66
C SER A 136 -9.29 -6.59 0.73
N LYS A 137 -8.70 -5.59 0.08
CA LYS A 137 -7.46 -5.73 -0.70
C LYS A 137 -6.28 -5.53 0.23
N ILE A 138 -5.46 -6.56 0.41
CA ILE A 138 -4.28 -6.52 1.26
C ILE A 138 -3.06 -6.24 0.38
N TYR A 139 -2.37 -5.13 0.62
CA TYR A 139 -1.24 -4.69 -0.21
C TYR A 139 0.04 -4.51 0.59
N ALA A 140 1.19 -4.58 -0.07
CA ALA A 140 2.48 -4.36 0.57
C ALA A 140 2.76 -2.87 0.74
N VAL A 141 3.14 -2.44 1.95
CA VAL A 141 3.57 -1.06 2.23
C VAL A 141 5.09 -0.95 2.17
N ASP A 142 5.79 -1.90 2.75
CA ASP A 142 7.26 -1.95 2.77
C ASP A 142 7.78 -3.20 2.07
N GLY A 143 9.11 -3.29 1.90
CA GLY A 143 9.70 -4.49 1.32
C GLY A 143 11.20 -4.62 1.55
N ILE A 144 11.70 -5.82 1.30
CA ILE A 144 13.12 -6.11 1.26
C ILE A 144 13.58 -6.16 -0.19
N ALA A 145 14.68 -5.46 -0.49
CA ALA A 145 15.25 -5.43 -1.83
C ALA A 145 16.75 -5.64 -1.81
N THR A 146 17.27 -6.33 -2.82
CA THR A 146 18.70 -6.48 -3.06
C THR A 146 19.15 -5.51 -4.14
N TRP A 147 20.22 -4.77 -3.89
CA TRP A 147 20.84 -3.90 -4.89
C TRP A 147 21.67 -4.69 -5.89
N ASN A 148 21.40 -4.56 -7.18
CA ASN A 148 22.13 -5.28 -8.22
C ASN A 148 23.18 -4.43 -8.96
N GLY A 149 23.45 -3.20 -8.49
CA GLY A 149 24.31 -2.23 -9.18
C GLY A 149 23.58 -1.27 -10.12
N SER A 150 22.29 -1.49 -10.39
CA SER A 150 21.49 -0.65 -11.29
C SER A 150 20.04 -0.42 -10.83
N ALA A 151 19.45 -1.39 -10.12
CA ALA A 151 18.08 -1.35 -9.63
C ALA A 151 17.94 -2.14 -8.33
N LEU A 152 16.88 -1.82 -7.57
CA LEU A 152 16.43 -2.61 -6.43
C LEU A 152 15.63 -3.82 -6.93
N LYS A 153 16.03 -5.02 -6.49
CA LYS A 153 15.32 -6.28 -6.74
C LYS A 153 14.54 -6.67 -5.50
N PHE A 154 13.23 -6.39 -5.51
CA PHE A 154 12.33 -6.73 -4.42
C PHE A 154 12.13 -8.23 -4.28
N ARG A 155 12.28 -8.71 -3.04
CA ARG A 155 12.05 -10.08 -2.61
C ARG A 155 10.57 -10.35 -2.37
N ARG A 156 9.80 -10.41 -3.46
CA ARG A 156 8.33 -10.54 -3.43
C ARG A 156 7.86 -11.86 -2.84
N GLU A 157 8.70 -12.89 -2.88
CA GLU A 157 8.42 -14.20 -2.27
C GLU A 157 8.21 -14.12 -0.75
N LEU A 158 8.68 -13.03 -0.10
CA LEU A 158 8.51 -12.83 1.34
C LEU A 158 7.07 -12.47 1.72
N TYR A 159 6.29 -11.90 0.81
CA TYR A 159 4.90 -11.53 1.11
C TYR A 159 3.98 -12.74 1.35
N ASP A 160 4.38 -13.91 0.84
CA ASP A 160 3.69 -15.19 1.08
C ASP A 160 4.32 -15.99 2.24
N SER A 161 5.31 -15.41 2.95
CA SER A 161 6.04 -16.08 4.02
C SER A 161 5.64 -15.59 5.42
N GLY A 162 6.04 -16.34 6.45
CA GLY A 162 5.84 -15.94 7.85
C GLY A 162 6.70 -14.76 8.32
N GLU A 163 7.53 -14.19 7.45
CA GLU A 163 8.37 -13.00 7.73
C GLU A 163 7.58 -11.68 7.55
N CYS A 164 6.37 -11.78 7.04
CA CYS A 164 5.46 -10.67 6.81
C CYS A 164 4.27 -10.73 7.79
N MET A 165 3.88 -9.57 8.31
CA MET A 165 2.71 -9.43 9.18
C MET A 165 1.62 -8.65 8.46
N ILE A 166 0.39 -9.17 8.51
CA ILE A 166 -0.80 -8.41 8.12
C ILE A 166 -1.13 -7.46 9.27
N VAL A 167 -1.24 -6.18 8.94
CA VAL A 167 -1.66 -5.10 9.83
C VAL A 167 -3.04 -4.63 9.34
N GLY A 168 -4.00 -4.51 10.25
CA GLY A 168 -5.39 -4.09 10.00
C GLY A 168 -5.90 -3.14 11.07
#